data_AF-A0A6C0KN45-F1
#
_entry.id   AF-A0A6C0KN45-F1
#
_cell.length_a   1.000
_cell.length_b   1.000
_cell.length_c   1.000
_cell.angle_alpha   90.00
_cell.angle_beta   90.00
_cell.angle_gamma   90.00
#
_symmetry.space_group_name_H-M   'P 1'
#
loop_
_entity.id
_entity.type
_entity.pdbx_description
1 polymer ?
#
loop_
_entity_poly.entity_id
_entity_poly.type
_entity_poly.pdbx_seq_one_letter_code
_entity_poly.pdbx_strand_id
1 'polypeptide(L)'
;MKDNTFSISEDDIKECNICYEIPCDISLSFVLDCCNHSKRICMSCINCLTTPICPYCRHKLPDKCIPYLNEETNNLSVSEPIPIISWEHFIQEENSINPYLYEDSRRLRRQMRRLRHEYLQRVSVTNRQNGVVESTFRHNRRRQNNNQRQVLRSFSRQMTQLYQDDPHDDIFSIDI
;
A
#
# COMPACT_ATOMS: atom_id res chain seq x y z
N MET A 1 10.38 27.60 68.92
CA MET A 1 10.80 27.08 67.60
C MET A 1 9.59 26.34 67.04
N LYS A 2 8.81 27.00 66.19
CA LYS A 2 7.59 26.44 65.60
C LYS A 2 7.80 26.35 64.10
N ASP A 3 7.71 25.12 63.64
CA ASP A 3 7.48 24.60 62.29
C ASP A 3 7.25 25.66 61.21
N ASN A 4 8.25 25.77 60.34
CA ASN A 4 8.15 26.51 59.09
C ASN A 4 7.39 25.62 58.09
N THR A 5 6.06 25.63 58.17
CA THR A 5 5.18 25.02 57.18
C THR A 5 5.41 25.75 55.85
N PHE A 6 6.23 25.14 54.99
CA PHE A 6 6.42 25.61 53.62
C PHE A 6 5.13 25.31 52.85
N SER A 7 4.21 26.27 52.87
CA SER A 7 3.04 26.31 52.01
C SER A 7 3.51 26.43 50.56
N ILE A 8 3.69 25.29 49.90
CA ILE A 8 3.86 25.20 48.46
C ILE A 8 2.51 25.62 47.87
N SER A 9 2.47 26.81 47.27
CA SER A 9 1.34 27.25 46.45
C SER A 9 1.10 26.25 45.32
N GLU A 10 -0.12 25.71 45.25
CA GLU A 10 -0.58 24.67 44.32
C GLU A 10 -0.62 25.10 42.83
N ASP A 11 -0.07 26.26 42.46
CA ASP A 11 -0.19 26.85 41.12
C ASP A 11 0.96 26.53 40.13
N ASP A 12 2.00 25.79 40.55
CA ASP A 12 3.18 25.49 39.71
C ASP A 12 3.40 23.98 39.52
N ILE A 13 2.35 23.24 39.17
CA ILE A 13 2.51 21.83 38.75
C ILE A 13 3.25 21.84 37.41
N LYS A 14 4.56 21.54 37.45
CA LYS A 14 5.49 21.51 36.30
C LYS A 14 5.30 20.28 35.41
N GLU A 15 4.05 19.93 35.12
CA GLU A 15 3.72 18.81 34.25
C GLU A 15 4.01 19.13 32.78
N CYS A 16 4.30 18.09 32.00
CA CYS A 16 4.38 18.20 30.55
C CYS A 16 2.97 18.39 29.96
N ASN A 17 2.75 19.41 29.13
CA ASN A 17 1.44 19.62 28.53
C ASN A 17 1.06 18.61 27.43
N ILE A 18 1.97 17.69 27.07
CA ILE A 18 1.72 16.62 26.07
C ILE A 18 1.36 15.31 26.77
N CYS A 19 2.22 14.80 27.65
CA CYS A 19 1.99 13.53 28.34
C CYS A 19 1.33 13.67 29.71
N TYR A 20 1.21 14.89 30.25
CA TYR A 20 0.69 15.18 31.59
C TYR A 20 1.48 14.52 32.73
N GLU A 21 2.69 14.05 32.46
CA GLU A 21 3.59 13.50 33.46
C GLU A 21 4.50 14.60 34.03
N ILE A 22 4.84 14.47 35.31
CA ILE A 22 5.82 15.31 35.98
C ILE A 22 7.21 14.72 35.67
N PRO A 23 8.10 15.45 34.97
CA PRO A 23 9.42 14.96 34.66
C PRO A 23 10.24 14.78 35.95
N CYS A 24 10.98 13.66 36.04
CA CYS A 24 11.83 13.36 37.20
C CYS A 24 12.91 14.43 37.46
N ASP A 25 13.35 15.12 36.40
CA ASP A 25 14.22 16.28 36.48
C ASP A 25 13.62 17.44 35.67
N ILE A 26 13.57 18.63 36.28
CA ILE A 26 13.08 19.87 35.67
C ILE A 26 13.94 20.24 34.45
N SER A 27 15.23 19.87 34.46
CA SER A 27 16.16 20.10 33.35
C SER A 27 15.77 19.37 32.07
N LEU A 28 15.00 18.28 32.19
CA LEU A 28 14.48 17.47 31.08
C LEU A 28 13.14 18.00 30.55
N SER A 29 12.85 19.28 30.79
CA SER A 29 11.63 19.93 30.31
C SER A 29 11.89 21.35 29.85
N PHE A 30 11.22 21.71 28.77
CA PHE A 30 11.40 22.98 28.08
C PHE A 30 10.13 23.81 28.21
N VAL A 31 10.27 25.01 28.74
CA VAL A 31 9.22 26.03 28.68
C VAL A 31 9.27 26.67 27.29
N LEU A 32 8.10 26.75 26.66
CA LEU A 32 7.95 27.24 25.30
C LEU A 32 7.78 28.76 25.27
N ASP A 33 8.82 29.43 24.80
CA ASP A 33 8.86 30.88 24.64
C ASP A 33 7.78 31.35 23.64
N CYS A 34 7.50 30.55 22.61
CA CYS A 34 6.48 30.79 21.59
C CYS A 34 5.02 30.73 22.11
N CYS A 35 4.82 30.28 23.36
CA CYS A 35 3.51 30.22 24.00
C CYS A 35 3.42 31.15 25.23
N ASN A 36 4.18 32.26 25.23
CA ASN A 36 4.26 33.16 26.37
C ASN A 36 4.63 32.44 27.68
N HIS A 37 5.49 31.42 27.59
CA HIS A 37 5.90 30.58 28.72
C HIS A 37 4.76 29.82 29.43
N SER A 38 3.58 29.76 28.83
CA SER A 38 2.40 29.08 29.40
C SER A 38 2.42 27.56 29.20
N LYS A 39 3.34 27.05 28.37
CA LYS A 39 3.43 25.62 28.03
C LYS A 39 4.82 25.07 28.31
N ARG A 40 4.87 23.88 28.87
CA ARG A 40 6.06 23.08 29.17
C ARG A 40 5.95 21.73 28.47
N ILE A 41 7.02 21.29 27.84
CA ILE A 41 7.10 19.98 27.18
C ILE A 41 8.33 19.24 27.70
N CYS A 42 8.20 17.96 28.09
CA CYS A 42 9.34 17.14 28.47
C CYS A 42 10.16 16.70 27.23
N MET A 43 11.43 16.40 27.45
CA MET A 43 12.37 15.98 26.40
C MET A 43 11.86 14.75 25.64
N SER A 44 11.26 13.77 26.35
CA SER A 44 10.66 12.58 25.73
C SER A 44 9.57 12.94 24.72
N CYS A 45 8.69 13.90 25.06
CA CYS A 45 7.64 14.34 24.16
C CYS A 45 8.17 15.17 23.00
N ILE A 46 9.22 15.98 23.20
CA ILE A 46 9.91 16.67 22.09
C ILE A 46 10.50 15.64 21.13
N ASN A 47 11.06 14.56 21.65
CA ASN A 47 11.64 13.51 20.83
C ASN A 47 10.61 12.78 19.95
N CYS A 48 9.35 12.74 20.40
CA CYS A 48 8.25 12.20 19.62
C CYS A 48 7.73 13.16 18.53
N LEU A 49 8.15 14.43 18.52
CA LEU A 49 7.73 15.38 17.50
C LEU A 49 8.43 15.08 16.18
N THR A 50 7.66 15.08 15.10
CA THR A 50 8.12 14.84 13.73
C THR A 50 8.50 16.11 12.98
N THR A 51 8.28 17.28 13.58
CA THR A 51 8.66 18.56 12.99
C THR A 51 9.07 19.54 14.09
N PRO A 52 9.98 20.49 13.82
CA PRO A 52 10.41 21.52 14.77
C PRO A 52 9.35 22.64 14.93
N ILE A 53 8.08 22.26 15.04
CA ILE A 53 6.93 23.17 15.13
C ILE A 53 6.20 22.91 16.45
N CYS A 54 5.83 23.99 17.15
CA CYS A 54 5.09 23.90 18.40
C CYS A 54 3.69 23.29 18.15
N PRO A 55 3.28 22.24 18.89
CA PRO A 55 1.97 21.59 18.70
C PRO A 55 0.79 22.49 19.08
N TYR A 56 1.01 23.56 19.86
CA TYR A 56 -0.05 24.46 20.33
C TYR A 56 -0.20 25.69 19.43
N CYS A 57 0.87 26.48 19.27
CA CYS A 57 0.81 27.76 18.56
C CYS A 57 1.34 27.69 17.13
N ARG A 58 1.85 26.54 16.67
CA ARG A 58 2.40 26.30 15.32
C ARG A 58 3.56 27.22 14.91
N HIS A 59 4.17 27.92 15.85
CA HIS A 59 5.41 28.65 15.61
C HIS A 59 6.61 27.69 15.67
N LYS A 60 7.73 28.10 15.06
CA LYS A 60 8.99 27.35 15.13
C LYS A 60 9.39 27.15 16.60
N LEU A 61 9.76 25.92 16.96
CA LEU A 61 10.27 25.63 18.29
C LEU A 61 11.61 26.35 18.53
N PRO A 62 11.91 26.72 19.79
CA PRO A 62 13.22 27.27 20.16
C PRO A 62 14.36 26.36 19.73
N ASP A 63 15.49 26.94 19.30
CA ASP A 63 16.62 26.16 18.77
C ASP A 63 17.22 25.19 19.82
N LYS A 64 17.04 25.48 21.12
CA LYS A 64 17.37 24.58 22.25
C LYS A 64 16.65 23.23 22.20
N CYS A 65 15.49 23.14 21.55
CA CYS A 65 14.70 21.91 21.43
C CYS A 65 15.13 21.06 20.22
N ILE A 66 15.83 21.66 19.24
CA ILE A 66 16.15 21.01 17.96
C ILE A 66 17.04 19.77 18.13
N PRO A 67 18.09 19.77 18.97
CA PRO A 67 18.95 18.59 19.16
C PRO A 67 18.25 17.36 19.72
N TYR A 68 17.04 17.55 20.28
CA TYR A 68 16.27 16.51 20.94
C TYR A 68 15.11 15.99 20.09
N LEU A 69 14.98 16.46 18.84
CA LEU A 69 14.08 15.87 17.85
C LEU A 69 14.79 14.66 17.25
N ASN A 70 14.13 13.50 17.27
CA ASN A 70 14.62 12.33 16.56
C ASN A 70 14.64 12.61 15.05
N GLU A 71 15.82 12.60 14.42
CA GLU A 71 15.92 12.61 12.96
C GLU A 71 15.25 11.38 12.34
N GLU A 72 15.12 10.28 13.08
CA GLU A 72 14.41 9.07 12.67
C GLU A 72 12.88 9.21 12.70
N THR A 73 12.28 10.13 13.47
CA THR A 73 10.83 10.38 13.44
C THR A 73 10.42 11.40 12.37
N ASN A 74 11.41 12.05 11.71
CA ASN A 74 11.22 12.70 10.41
C ASN A 74 11.00 11.70 9.26
N ASN A 75 10.86 10.40 9.56
CA ASN A 75 10.25 9.43 8.67
C ASN A 75 8.85 9.94 8.33
N LEU A 76 8.81 10.67 7.21
CA LEU A 76 7.66 11.16 6.49
C LEU A 76 6.50 10.20 6.73
N SER A 77 5.34 10.74 7.13
CA SER A 77 4.08 10.03 6.87
C SER A 77 3.97 9.91 5.35
N VAL A 78 4.61 8.88 4.80
CA VAL A 78 4.53 8.58 3.38
C VAL A 78 3.15 8.00 3.16
N SER A 79 2.25 8.85 2.70
CA SER A 79 1.15 8.43 1.83
C SER A 79 1.67 7.98 0.46
N GLU A 80 2.99 7.95 0.24
CA GLU A 80 3.55 7.38 -0.98
C GLU A 80 3.25 5.88 -1.01
N PRO A 81 2.79 5.38 -2.17
CA PRO A 81 2.76 3.96 -2.38
C PRO A 81 4.18 3.43 -2.20
N ILE A 82 4.31 2.41 -1.34
CA ILE A 82 5.53 1.63 -1.11
C ILE A 82 6.27 1.47 -2.44
N PRO A 83 7.60 1.75 -2.50
CA PRO A 83 8.38 1.64 -3.72
C PRO A 83 8.07 0.32 -4.40
N ILE A 84 7.74 0.40 -5.69
CA ILE A 84 7.38 -0.71 -6.58
C ILE A 84 8.21 -1.93 -6.19
N ILE A 85 7.59 -2.88 -5.49
CA ILE A 85 8.27 -4.10 -5.04
C ILE A 85 8.95 -4.67 -6.29
N SER A 86 10.27 -4.86 -6.26
CA SER A 86 10.96 -5.45 -7.41
C SER A 86 10.54 -6.92 -7.53
N TRP A 87 10.57 -7.47 -8.74
CA TRP A 87 10.22 -8.87 -8.97
C TRP A 87 11.04 -9.82 -8.07
N GLU A 88 12.33 -9.55 -7.91
CA GLU A 88 13.23 -10.27 -7.00
C GLU A 88 12.76 -10.23 -5.54
N HIS A 89 12.34 -9.06 -5.04
CA HIS A 89 11.87 -8.92 -3.66
C HIS A 89 10.54 -9.66 -3.45
N PHE A 90 9.63 -9.59 -4.43
CA PHE A 90 8.35 -10.31 -4.41
C PHE A 90 8.53 -11.84 -4.31
N ILE A 91 9.49 -12.40 -5.05
CA ILE A 91 9.79 -13.85 -4.97
C ILE A 91 10.36 -14.21 -3.60
N GLN A 92 11.25 -13.39 -3.05
CA GLN A 92 11.92 -13.64 -1.77
C GLN A 92 10.96 -13.59 -0.58
N GLU A 93 10.07 -12.58 -0.55
CA GLU A 93 9.07 -12.41 0.50
C GLU A 93 8.11 -13.60 0.57
N GLU A 94 7.74 -14.15 -0.57
CA GLU A 94 6.73 -15.21 -0.63
C GLU A 94 7.30 -16.62 -0.33
N ASN A 95 8.64 -16.80 -0.26
CA ASN A 95 9.29 -18.11 -0.06
C ASN A 95 8.76 -19.23 -1.00
N SER A 96 8.14 -18.85 -2.12
CA SER A 96 7.18 -19.69 -2.87
C SER A 96 7.81 -20.76 -3.76
N ILE A 97 9.13 -20.73 -3.97
CA ILE A 97 9.80 -21.61 -4.90
C ILE A 97 10.98 -22.28 -4.23
N ASN A 98 10.74 -23.41 -3.58
CA ASN A 98 11.80 -24.34 -3.24
C ASN A 98 12.25 -25.08 -4.53
N PRO A 99 13.48 -24.86 -5.04
CA PRO A 99 13.94 -25.49 -6.27
C PRO A 99 14.05 -27.02 -6.18
N TYR A 100 14.13 -27.54 -4.96
CA TYR A 100 14.30 -28.97 -4.67
C TYR A 100 12.97 -29.72 -4.56
N LEU A 101 11.83 -29.03 -4.67
CA LEU A 101 10.48 -29.62 -4.56
C LEU A 101 9.86 -30.00 -5.92
N TYR A 102 10.50 -29.64 -7.05
CA TYR A 102 9.91 -29.82 -8.37
C TYR A 102 10.79 -30.69 -9.27
N GLU A 103 10.43 -31.97 -9.41
CA GLU A 103 11.05 -32.88 -10.38
C GLU A 103 10.74 -32.49 -11.85
N ASP A 104 9.63 -31.79 -12.09
CA ASP A 104 9.18 -31.40 -13.43
C ASP A 104 9.24 -29.87 -13.65
N SER A 105 10.10 -29.45 -14.57
CA SER A 105 10.25 -28.07 -15.03
C SER A 105 8.94 -27.42 -15.52
N ARG A 106 7.94 -28.20 -15.94
CA ARG A 106 6.62 -27.71 -16.36
C ARG A 106 5.80 -27.18 -15.19
N ARG A 107 5.88 -27.80 -14.00
CA ARG A 107 5.19 -27.35 -12.79
C ARG A 107 5.79 -26.03 -12.30
N LEU A 108 7.11 -25.94 -12.26
CA LEU A 108 7.85 -24.71 -11.94
C LEU A 108 7.46 -23.57 -12.89
N ARG A 109 7.45 -23.80 -14.21
CA ARG A 109 7.03 -22.79 -15.20
C ARG A 109 5.59 -22.31 -14.98
N ARG A 110 4.68 -23.18 -14.53
CA ARG A 110 3.29 -22.79 -14.24
C ARG A 110 3.18 -21.93 -12.99
N GLN A 111 3.90 -22.25 -11.92
CA GLN A 111 3.93 -21.43 -10.71
C GLN A 111 4.59 -20.07 -10.97
N MET A 112 5.72 -20.04 -11.67
CA MET A 112 6.36 -18.79 -12.09
C MET A 112 5.41 -17.88 -12.88
N ARG A 113 4.57 -18.45 -13.74
CA ARG A 113 3.53 -17.67 -14.46
C ARG A 113 2.45 -17.12 -13.54
N ARG A 114 2.02 -17.89 -12.52
CA ARG A 114 1.02 -17.43 -11.54
C ARG A 114 1.58 -16.29 -10.70
N LEU A 115 2.80 -16.45 -10.18
CA LEU A 115 3.51 -15.44 -9.41
C LEU A 115 3.72 -14.15 -10.20
N ARG A 116 4.17 -14.25 -11.47
CA ARG A 116 4.29 -13.08 -12.35
C ARG A 116 2.96 -12.37 -12.56
N HIS A 117 1.88 -13.12 -12.72
CA HIS A 117 0.55 -12.55 -12.91
C HIS A 117 0.06 -11.85 -11.63
N GLU A 118 0.27 -12.43 -10.46
CA GLU A 118 -0.08 -11.83 -9.17
C GLU A 118 0.74 -10.57 -8.88
N TYR A 119 2.04 -10.60 -9.16
CA TYR A 119 2.92 -9.43 -9.11
C TYR A 119 2.40 -8.29 -9.99
N LEU A 120 2.12 -8.57 -11.27
CA LEU A 120 1.60 -7.56 -12.20
C LEU A 120 0.24 -7.02 -11.75
N GLN A 121 -0.62 -7.86 -11.14
CA GLN A 121 -1.86 -7.39 -10.57
C GLN A 121 -1.62 -6.40 -9.42
N ARG A 122 -0.77 -6.74 -8.45
CA ARG A 122 -0.45 -5.86 -7.31
C ARG A 122 0.14 -4.53 -7.77
N VAL A 123 1.11 -4.56 -8.70
CA VAL A 123 1.71 -3.34 -9.27
C VAL A 123 0.69 -2.51 -10.08
N SER A 124 -0.22 -3.17 -10.80
CA SER A 124 -1.23 -2.45 -11.60
C SER A 124 -2.31 -1.77 -10.76
N VAL A 125 -2.63 -2.29 -9.56
CA VAL A 125 -3.65 -1.71 -8.67
C VAL A 125 -3.22 -0.33 -8.16
N THR A 126 -1.93 -0.13 -7.90
CA THR A 126 -1.35 1.17 -7.51
C THR A 126 -1.45 2.22 -8.63
N ASN A 127 -1.51 1.78 -9.90
CA ASN A 127 -1.63 2.63 -11.09
C ASN A 127 -3.08 2.86 -11.56
N ARG A 128 -4.09 2.39 -10.81
CA ARG A 128 -5.50 2.39 -11.26
C ARG A 128 -6.20 3.74 -11.26
N GLN A 129 -5.63 4.80 -10.69
CA GLN A 129 -6.30 6.11 -10.72
C GLN A 129 -6.40 6.70 -12.14
N ASN A 130 -5.63 6.21 -13.12
CA ASN A 130 -5.69 6.65 -14.52
C ASN A 130 -6.26 5.62 -15.52
N GLY A 131 -6.52 4.37 -15.11
CA GLY A 131 -6.77 3.24 -16.03
C GLY A 131 -8.23 2.74 -16.15
N VAL A 132 -9.17 3.33 -15.42
CA VAL A 132 -10.57 2.85 -15.36
C VAL A 132 -11.25 2.89 -16.72
N VAL A 133 -10.93 3.89 -17.55
CA VAL A 133 -11.52 4.06 -18.89
C VAL A 133 -11.02 2.98 -19.86
N GLU A 134 -9.73 2.63 -19.83
CA GLU A 134 -9.15 1.69 -20.78
C GLU A 134 -9.55 0.21 -20.51
N SER A 135 -9.80 -0.11 -19.25
CA SER A 135 -10.25 -1.45 -18.79
C SER A 135 -11.63 -1.83 -19.36
N THR A 136 -12.59 -0.90 -19.32
CA THR A 136 -13.94 -1.11 -19.86
C THR A 136 -13.94 -1.28 -21.37
N PHE A 137 -13.13 -0.51 -22.11
CA PHE A 137 -12.98 -0.67 -23.57
C PHE A 137 -12.40 -2.04 -23.94
N ARG A 138 -11.37 -2.53 -23.23
CA ARG A 138 -10.78 -3.86 -23.48
C ARG A 138 -11.75 -4.99 -23.14
N HIS A 139 -12.54 -4.85 -22.07
CA HIS A 139 -13.56 -5.85 -21.71
C HIS A 139 -14.69 -5.91 -22.75
N ASN A 140 -15.19 -4.75 -23.21
CA ASN A 140 -16.19 -4.69 -24.26
C ASN A 140 -15.68 -5.29 -25.58
N ARG A 141 -14.43 -5.01 -25.96
CA ARG A 141 -13.81 -5.60 -27.17
C ARG A 141 -13.67 -7.11 -27.08
N ARG A 142 -13.30 -7.66 -25.91
CA ARG A 142 -13.26 -9.12 -25.68
C ARG A 142 -14.65 -9.75 -25.77
N ARG A 143 -15.66 -9.10 -25.19
CA ARG A 143 -17.06 -9.56 -25.25
C ARG A 143 -17.58 -9.57 -26.70
N GLN A 144 -17.29 -8.53 -27.47
CA GLN A 144 -17.67 -8.43 -28.87
C GLN A 144 -17.01 -9.52 -29.73
N ASN A 145 -15.71 -9.77 -29.54
CA ASN A 145 -14.99 -10.84 -30.23
C ASN A 145 -15.51 -12.23 -29.86
N ASN A 146 -15.88 -12.46 -28.60
CA ASN A 146 -16.47 -13.73 -28.17
C ASN A 146 -17.86 -13.95 -28.78
N ASN A 147 -18.69 -12.90 -28.84
CA ASN A 147 -20.00 -12.97 -29.50
C ASN A 147 -19.85 -13.26 -30.99
N GLN A 148 -18.93 -12.58 -31.71
CA GLN A 148 -18.65 -12.87 -33.12
C GLN A 148 -18.19 -14.31 -33.33
N ARG A 149 -17.32 -14.84 -32.45
CA ARG A 149 -16.88 -16.24 -32.51
C ARG A 149 -18.03 -17.22 -32.26
N GLN A 150 -18.96 -16.91 -31.36
CA GLN A 150 -20.14 -17.74 -31.15
C GLN A 150 -21.06 -17.72 -32.37
N VAL A 151 -21.30 -16.55 -32.97
CA VAL A 151 -22.10 -16.40 -34.20
C VAL A 151 -21.49 -17.18 -35.37
N LEU A 152 -20.17 -17.08 -35.56
CA LEU A 152 -19.48 -17.84 -36.61
C LEU A 152 -19.54 -19.35 -36.36
N ARG A 153 -19.47 -19.78 -35.09
CA ARG A 153 -19.61 -21.20 -34.73
C ARG A 153 -21.04 -21.71 -34.95
N SER A 154 -22.06 -20.93 -34.62
CA SER A 154 -23.45 -21.33 -34.89
C SER A 154 -23.74 -21.35 -36.38
N PHE A 155 -23.25 -20.36 -37.13
CA PHE A 155 -23.37 -20.30 -38.59
C PHE A 155 -22.67 -21.49 -39.26
N SER A 156 -21.42 -21.79 -38.86
CA SER A 156 -20.70 -22.95 -39.38
C SER A 156 -21.43 -24.26 -39.09
N ARG A 157 -22.03 -24.42 -37.90
CA ARG A 157 -22.83 -25.61 -37.57
C ARG A 157 -24.08 -25.72 -38.43
N GLN A 158 -24.79 -24.62 -38.67
CA GLN A 158 -25.96 -24.60 -39.54
C GLN A 158 -25.59 -24.95 -40.99
N MET A 159 -24.50 -24.39 -41.51
CA MET A 159 -24.02 -24.73 -42.85
C MET A 159 -23.66 -26.22 -42.95
N THR A 160 -22.94 -26.77 -41.97
CA THR A 160 -22.62 -28.21 -41.95
C THR A 160 -23.88 -29.08 -41.87
N GLN A 161 -24.91 -28.68 -41.12
CA GLN A 161 -26.19 -29.39 -41.09
C GLN A 161 -26.89 -29.35 -42.46
N LEU A 162 -26.92 -28.21 -43.13
CA LEU A 162 -27.51 -28.09 -44.47
C LEU A 162 -26.82 -28.97 -45.51
N TYR A 163 -25.50 -29.16 -45.41
CA TYR A 163 -24.76 -30.08 -46.28
C TYR A 163 -24.85 -31.55 -45.84
N GLN A 164 -25.24 -31.84 -44.59
CA GLN A 164 -25.49 -33.21 -44.12
C GLN A 164 -26.92 -33.69 -44.44
N ASP A 165 -27.86 -32.76 -44.60
CA ASP A 165 -29.27 -33.04 -44.93
C ASP A 165 -29.55 -33.02 -46.44
N ASP A 166 -28.54 -32.90 -47.30
CA ASP A 166 -28.67 -33.01 -48.77
C ASP A 166 -28.27 -34.44 -49.22
N PRO A 167 -29.23 -35.35 -49.49
CA PRO A 167 -28.93 -36.68 -49.97
C PRO A 167 -28.82 -36.63 -51.49
N HIS A 168 -27.74 -36.03 -52.01
CA HIS A 168 -27.37 -36.16 -53.41
C HIS A 168 -25.87 -36.37 -53.56
N ASP A 169 -25.45 -37.59 -53.24
CA ASP A 169 -24.29 -38.24 -53.86
C ASP A 169 -24.69 -39.67 -54.21
N ASP A 170 -25.69 -39.80 -55.08
CA ASP A 170 -25.81 -40.94 -55.99
C ASP A 170 -25.66 -40.38 -57.41
N ILE A 171 -24.59 -40.81 -58.08
CA ILE A 171 -24.45 -41.11 -59.53
C ILE A 171 -22.97 -40.95 -59.90
N PHE A 172 -22.25 -42.06 -59.90
CA PHE A 172 -21.49 -42.56 -61.05
C PHE A 172 -21.12 -44.02 -60.78
N SER A 173 -22.09 -44.92 -60.96
CA SER A 173 -21.77 -46.27 -61.41
C SER A 173 -21.16 -46.13 -62.80
N ILE A 174 -19.85 -46.34 -62.89
CA ILE A 174 -19.19 -46.61 -64.17
C ILE A 174 -19.09 -48.13 -64.23
N ASP A 175 -19.95 -48.73 -65.05
CA ASP A 175 -19.81 -50.13 -65.47
C ASP A 175 -18.53 -50.27 -66.30
N ILE A 176 -17.60 -51.12 -65.83
CA ILE A 176 -16.61 -51.84 -66.65
C ILE A 176 -16.59 -53.29 -66.17
#